data_AF-A0A2S4HGJ6-F1
#
_entry.id   AF-A0A2S4HGJ6-F1
#
_cell.length_a   1.000
_cell.length_b   1.000
_cell.length_c   1.000
_cell.angle_alpha   90.00
_cell.angle_beta   90.00
_cell.angle_gamma   90.00
#
_symmetry.space_group_name_H-M   'P 1'
#
loop_
_entity.id
_entity.type
_entity.pdbx_description
1 polymer ?
#
loop_
_entity_poly.entity_id
_entity_poly.type
_entity_poly.pdbx_seq_one_letter_code
_entity_poly.pdbx_strand_id
1 'polypeptide(L)'
;MLRTLKEACDQHGLRHRAVSNRLKKLGYIKTSIHGTGLVPDYSRKASADHFKLREQQFYILHNGNRIQKHRTVVAVTDAGEELVCKLCPDLTKEPEQEHSAS
;
A
#
# COMPACT_ATOMS: atom_id res chain seq x y z
N MET A 1 4.52 15.91 -4.02
CA MET A 1 3.41 15.14 -3.43
C MET A 1 3.87 13.70 -3.26
N LEU A 2 3.76 13.10 -2.08
CA LEU A 2 4.27 11.74 -1.85
C LEU A 2 3.34 10.68 -2.47
N ARG A 3 3.95 9.66 -3.09
CA ARG A 3 3.29 8.48 -3.64
C ARG A 3 2.76 7.62 -2.49
N THR A 4 1.61 6.99 -2.69
CA THR A 4 1.09 5.95 -1.81
C THR A 4 1.86 4.66 -2.02
N LEU A 5 1.87 3.78 -1.00
CA LEU A 5 2.47 2.45 -1.10
C LEU A 5 1.90 1.66 -2.28
N LYS A 6 0.61 1.85 -2.62
CA LYS A 6 0.00 1.22 -3.79
C LYS A 6 0.63 1.72 -5.08
N GLU A 7 0.76 3.03 -5.25
CA GLU A 7 1.37 3.63 -6.44
C GLU A 7 2.83 3.19 -6.61
N ALA A 8 3.61 3.17 -5.52
CA ALA A 8 4.99 2.68 -5.56
C ALA A 8 5.05 1.18 -5.92
N CYS A 9 4.17 0.34 -5.36
CA CYS A 9 4.10 -1.06 -5.77
C CYS A 9 3.77 -1.21 -7.26
N ASP A 10 2.82 -0.44 -7.77
CA ASP A 10 2.42 -0.52 -9.18
C ASP A 10 3.56 -0.10 -10.11
N GLN A 11 4.34 0.92 -9.76
CA GLN A 11 5.50 1.36 -10.53
C GLN A 11 6.61 0.30 -10.60
N HIS A 12 6.81 -0.46 -9.53
CA HIS A 12 7.85 -1.50 -9.45
C HIS A 12 7.33 -2.90 -9.82
N GLY A 13 6.12 -3.01 -10.37
CA GLY A 13 5.52 -4.29 -10.73
C GLY A 13 5.24 -5.20 -9.53
N LEU A 14 5.16 -4.66 -8.31
CA LEU A 14 4.94 -5.41 -7.08
C LEU A 14 3.44 -5.60 -6.77
N ARG A 15 3.12 -6.72 -6.14
CA ARG A 15 1.76 -7.06 -5.68
C ARG A 15 1.48 -6.34 -4.36
N HIS A 16 0.81 -5.18 -4.41
CA HIS A 16 0.52 -4.35 -3.23
C HIS A 16 -0.04 -5.11 -2.02
N ARG A 17 -0.94 -6.09 -2.22
CA ARG A 17 -1.50 -6.91 -1.11
C ARG A 17 -0.43 -7.77 -0.43
N ALA A 18 0.45 -8.42 -1.22
CA ALA A 18 1.53 -9.24 -0.69
C ALA A 18 2.57 -8.38 0.03
N VAL A 19 2.96 -7.25 -0.57
CA VAL A 19 3.87 -6.27 0.04
C VAL A 19 3.30 -5.76 1.36
N SER A 20 2.03 -5.35 1.39
CA SER A 20 1.37 -4.89 2.61
C SER A 20 1.40 -5.93 3.73
N ASN A 21 1.12 -7.20 3.40
CA ASN A 21 1.17 -8.29 4.39
C ASN A 21 2.59 -8.53 4.91
N ARG A 22 3.61 -8.48 4.03
CA ARG A 22 5.02 -8.62 4.44
C ARG A 22 5.45 -7.46 5.33
N LEU A 23 5.14 -6.21 4.95
CA LEU A 23 5.45 -5.03 5.76
C LEU A 23 4.73 -5.05 7.12
N LYS A 24 3.49 -5.56 7.18
CA LYS A 24 2.80 -5.80 8.46
C LYS A 24 3.54 -6.81 9.33
N LYS A 25 3.90 -7.96 8.76
CA LYS A 25 4.64 -9.02 9.47
C LYS A 25 6.00 -8.52 10.00
N LEU A 26 6.68 -7.68 9.20
CA LEU A 26 7.95 -7.07 9.57
C LEU A 26 7.82 -5.90 10.55
N GLY A 27 6.61 -5.39 10.79
CA GLY A 27 6.34 -4.30 11.74
C GLY A 27 6.60 -2.89 11.20
N TYR A 28 6.49 -2.69 9.88
CA TYR A 28 6.59 -1.37 9.24
C TYR A 28 5.24 -0.66 9.11
N ILE A 29 4.15 -1.42 8.97
CA ILE A 29 2.80 -0.87 8.85
C ILE A 29 1.83 -1.71 9.68
N LYS A 30 0.68 -1.14 10.03
CA LYS A 30 -0.42 -1.84 10.71
C LYS A 30 -1.77 -1.40 10.17
N THR A 31 -2.81 -2.19 10.47
CA THR A 31 -4.19 -1.78 10.20
C THR A 31 -4.55 -0.60 11.10
N SER A 32 -5.29 0.38 10.57
CA SER A 32 -5.79 1.51 11.38
C SER A 32 -6.65 1.01 12.54
N ILE A 33 -6.56 1.67 13.71
CA ILE A 33 -7.40 1.38 14.88
C ILE A 33 -8.89 1.55 14.60
N HIS A 34 -9.25 2.40 13.62
CA HIS A 34 -10.62 2.61 13.17
C HIS A 34 -11.06 1.60 12.10
N GLY A 35 -10.26 0.57 11.82
CA GLY A 35 -10.53 -0.48 10.84
C GLY A 35 -10.44 -0.03 9.38
N THR A 36 -10.31 1.26 9.11
CA THR A 36 -10.30 1.83 7.76
C THR A 36 -8.88 2.10 7.26
N GLY A 37 -8.28 1.11 6.60
CA GLY A 37 -7.03 1.28 5.85
C GLY A 37 -5.75 0.91 6.62
N LEU A 38 -4.64 1.52 6.23
CA LEU A 38 -3.28 1.20 6.71
C LEU A 38 -2.60 2.44 7.28
N VAL A 39 -1.76 2.25 8.28
CA VAL A 39 -0.94 3.31 8.91
C VAL A 39 0.50 2.81 9.13
N PRO A 40 1.51 3.68 9.14
CA PRO A 40 2.86 3.31 9.55
C PRO A 40 2.90 2.86 11.02
N ASP A 41 3.72 1.86 11.34
CA ASP A 41 3.87 1.38 12.71
C ASP A 41 5.13 1.98 13.39
N TYR A 42 5.04 3.27 13.73
CA TYR A 42 6.16 4.03 14.33
C TYR A 42 6.56 3.54 15.73
N SER A 43 5.72 2.74 16.39
CA SER A 43 6.11 2.07 17.65
C SER A 43 7.04 0.87 17.43
N ARG A 44 7.33 0.52 16.17
CA ARG A 44 8.16 -0.64 15.81
C ARG A 44 9.27 -0.23 14.84
N LYS A 45 9.17 -0.64 13.56
CA LYS A 45 10.24 -0.44 12.56
C LYS A 45 9.98 0.71 11.61
N ALA A 46 8.79 1.31 11.60
CA ALA A 46 8.51 2.43 10.71
C ALA A 46 9.26 3.68 11.14
N SER A 47 9.78 4.45 10.17
CA SER A 47 10.31 5.80 10.36
C SER A 47 9.54 6.78 9.48
N ALA A 48 9.40 8.03 9.93
CA ALA A 48 8.85 9.13 9.15
C ALA A 48 9.69 9.45 7.88
N ASP A 49 10.95 9.02 7.88
CA ASP A 49 11.85 9.13 6.72
C ASP A 49 11.48 8.14 5.61
N HIS A 50 10.76 7.06 5.94
CA HIS A 50 10.36 6.02 4.99
C HIS A 50 8.87 6.07 4.67
N PHE A 51 8.02 6.24 5.69
CA PHE A 51 6.58 6.11 5.59
C PHE A 51 5.89 7.30 6.24
N LYS A 52 4.86 7.84 5.58
CA LYS A 52 3.98 8.88 6.14
C LYS A 52 2.53 8.43 6.12
N LEU A 53 1.76 8.89 7.09
CA LEU A 53 0.32 8.70 7.11
C LEU A 53 -0.33 9.69 6.14
N ARG A 54 -1.27 9.22 5.33
CA ARG A 54 -2.10 10.06 4.48
C ARG A 54 -3.55 9.61 4.52
N GLU A 55 -4.46 10.57 4.50
CA GLU A 55 -5.89 10.29 4.34
C GLU A 55 -6.28 10.36 2.86
N GLN A 56 -7.09 9.41 2.42
CA GLN A 56 -7.58 9.35 1.05
C GLN A 56 -9.10 9.25 1.04
N GLN A 57 -9.71 10.18 0.32
CA GLN A 57 -11.14 10.18 0.02
C GLN A 57 -11.43 9.24 -1.16
N PHE A 58 -12.53 8.49 -1.07
CA PHE A 58 -13.06 7.65 -2.14
C PHE A 58 -14.59 7.63 -2.07
N TYR A 59 -15.23 7.17 -3.14
CA TYR A 59 -16.69 7.07 -3.21
C TYR A 59 -17.10 5.61 -3.28
N ILE A 60 -18.15 5.25 -2.55
CA ILE A 60 -18.82 3.95 -2.66
C ILE A 60 -20.25 4.14 -3.14
N LEU A 61 -20.80 3.15 -3.84
CA LEU A 61 -22.22 3.10 -4.14
C LEU A 61 -22.96 2.50 -2.94
N HIS A 62 -23.99 3.17 -2.47
CA HIS A 62 -24.88 2.70 -1.41
C HIS A 62 -26.30 3.14 -1.73
N ASN A 63 -27.20 2.17 -1.93
CA ASN A 63 -28.60 2.40 -2.33
C ASN A 63 -28.75 3.33 -3.55
N GLY A 64 -27.94 3.09 -4.59
CA GLY A 64 -27.93 3.91 -5.82
C GLY A 64 -27.24 5.28 -5.69
N ASN A 65 -26.86 5.70 -4.49
CA ASN A 65 -26.19 6.97 -4.24
C ASN A 65 -24.68 6.80 -4.08
N ARG A 66 -23.90 7.78 -4.56
CA ARG A 66 -22.45 7.85 -4.29
C ARG A 66 -22.21 8.49 -2.93
N ILE A 67 -21.73 7.72 -1.98
CA ILE A 67 -21.37 8.20 -0.64
C ILE A 67 -19.87 8.38 -0.56
N GLN A 68 -19.46 9.54 -0.07
CA GLN A 68 -18.07 9.85 0.24
C GLN A 68 -17.60 9.08 1.48
N LYS A 69 -16.43 8.47 1.39
CA LYS A 69 -15.74 7.76 2.46
C LYS A 69 -14.28 8.17 2.51
N HIS A 70 -13.67 7.97 3.68
CA HIS A 70 -12.27 8.27 3.95
C HIS A 70 -11.57 7.00 4.42
N ARG A 71 -10.32 6.82 4.02
CA ARG A 71 -9.45 5.75 4.50
C ARG A 71 -8.06 6.27 4.77
N THR A 72 -7.37 5.66 5.73
CA THR A 72 -5.93 5.92 5.89
C THR A 72 -5.14 5.07 4.90
N VAL A 73 -4.12 5.68 4.31
CA VAL A 73 -3.15 5.01 3.43
C VAL A 73 -1.75 5.37 3.86
N VAL A 74 -0.81 4.48 3.55
CA VAL A 74 0.62 4.72 3.75
C VAL A 74 1.16 5.42 2.51
N ALA A 75 1.74 6.59 2.69
CA ALA A 75 2.60 7.25 1.71
C ALA A 75 4.05 6.83 1.94
N VAL A 76 4.81 6.74 0.85
CA VAL A 76 6.23 6.39 0.85
C VAL A 76 7.06 7.58 0.38
N THR A 77 8.21 7.77 1.01
CA THR A 77 9.29 8.63 0.50
C THR A 77 10.15 7.83 -0.48
N ASP A 78 11.13 8.47 -1.12
CA ASP A 78 12.07 7.76 -2.00
C ASP A 78 12.90 6.72 -1.22
N ALA A 79 13.35 7.04 0.00
CA ALA A 79 14.01 6.08 0.88
C ALA A 79 13.07 4.93 1.31
N GLY A 80 11.79 5.21 1.52
CA GLY A 80 10.79 4.18 1.81
C GLY A 80 10.55 3.25 0.63
N GLU A 81 10.58 3.78 -0.59
CA GLU A 81 10.45 3.01 -1.83
C GLU A 81 11.63 2.06 -2.03
N GLU A 82 12.87 2.55 -1.87
CA GLU A 82 14.08 1.72 -1.90
C GLU A 82 14.01 0.58 -0.88
N LEU A 83 13.55 0.90 0.35
CA LEU A 83 13.35 -0.10 1.40
C LEU A 83 12.32 -1.16 1.00
N VAL A 84 11.19 -0.76 0.41
CA VAL A 84 10.17 -1.69 -0.07
C VAL A 84 10.74 -2.61 -1.15
N CYS A 85 11.45 -2.07 -2.14
CA CYS A 85 12.08 -2.85 -3.21
C CYS A 85 13.11 -3.83 -2.67
N LYS A 86 13.90 -3.44 -1.67
CA LYS A 86 14.88 -4.31 -1.00
C LYS A 86 14.22 -5.46 -0.21
N LEU A 87 13.09 -5.20 0.43
CA LEU A 87 12.40 -6.18 1.30
C LEU A 87 11.43 -7.10 0.55
N CYS A 88 10.97 -6.68 -0.63
CA CYS A 88 9.92 -7.34 -1.40
C CYS A 88 10.28 -7.65 -2.87
N PRO A 89 11.54 -7.95 -3.25
CA PRO A 89 11.91 -8.08 -4.65
C PRO A 89 11.22 -9.27 -5.36
N ASP A 90 10.84 -10.29 -4.59
CA ASP A 90 10.17 -11.52 -5.05
C ASP A 90 8.64 -11.40 -5.12
N LEU A 91 8.07 -10.26 -4.73
CA LEU A 91 6.61 -10.07 -4.69
C LEU A 91 6.08 -9.43 -5.98
N THR A 92 6.73 -9.68 -7.10
CA THR A 92 6.33 -9.17 -8.41
C THR A 92 5.01 -9.79 -8.87
N LYS A 93 4.30 -9.05 -9.73
CA LYS A 93 3.20 -9.60 -10.52
C LYS A 93 3.86 -10.53 -11.54
N GLU A 94 3.55 -11.83 -11.51
CA GLU A 94 3.88 -12.67 -12.67
C GLU A 94 3.24 -12.02 -13.90
N PRO A 95 3.92 -12.00 -15.07
CA PRO A 95 3.26 -11.58 -16.28
C PRO A 95 2.03 -12.47 -16.44
N GLU A 96 0.85 -11.85 -16.62
CA GLU A 96 -0.33 -12.58 -17.07
C GLU A 96 0.11 -13.38 -18.29
N GLN A 97 0.15 -14.72 -18.17
CA GLN A 97 0.22 -15.56 -19.35
C GLN A 97 -1.00 -15.21 -20.17
N GLU A 98 -0.81 -14.46 -21.26
CA GLU A 98 -1.80 -14.35 -22.33
C GLU A 98 -2.16 -15.78 -22.68
N HIS A 99 -3.31 -16.24 -22.19
CA HIS A 99 -3.99 -17.37 -22.76
C HIS A 99 -4.34 -16.94 -24.18
N SER A 100 -3.44 -17.25 -25.12
CA SER A 100 -3.76 -17.34 -26.54
C SER A 100 -4.92 -18.31 -26.66
N ALA A 101 -6.14 -17.77 -26.67
CA ALA A 101 -7.31 -18.51 -27.09
C ALA A 101 -7.10 -18.83 -28.57
N SER A 102 -7.00 -20.14 -28.82
CA SER A 102 -6.95 -20.77 -30.15
C SER A 102 -8.18 -20.44 -30.98
#